data_AF-A0A392UJL0-F1
#
_entry.id   AF-A0A392UJL0-F1
#
_cell.length_a   1.000
_cell.length_b   1.000
_cell.length_c   1.000
_cell.angle_alpha   90.00
_cell.angle_beta   90.00
_cell.angle_gamma   90.00
#
_symmetry.space_group_name_H-M   'P 1'
#
loop_
_entity.id
_entity.type
_entity.pdbx_description
1 polymer ?
#
loop_
_entity_poly.entity_id
_entity_poly.type
_entity_poly.pdbx_seq_one_letter_code
_entity_poly.pdbx_strand_id
1 'polypeptide(L)' 'MQAVEDIVHPMCKDAKNGDGKKPFDVFIESHEELVKAGEKWTKDTASTYIAVDSLVLTIMFAAAFAIPGGNN' A
#
# COMPACT_ATOMS: atom_id res chain seq x y z
N MET A 1 1.76 -5.21 -11.78
CA MET A 1 1.57 -4.82 -13.19
C MET A 1 2.30 -5.75 -14.14
N GLN A 2 3.54 -6.18 -13.84
CA GLN A 2 4.26 -7.23 -14.60
C GLN A 2 3.38 -8.44 -14.97
N ALA A 3 2.66 -9.00 -13.99
CA ALA A 3 1.79 -10.15 -14.22
C ALA A 3 0.73 -9.94 -15.30
N VAL A 4 0.21 -8.71 -15.45
CA VAL A 4 -0.76 -8.38 -16.51
C VAL A 4 -0.04 -8.27 -17.85
N GLU A 5 1.14 -7.64 -17.88
CA GLU A 5 1.96 -7.54 -19.09
C GLU A 5 2.42 -8.91 -19.61
N ASP A 6 2.72 -9.86 -18.71
CA ASP A 6 3.18 -11.21 -19.06
C ASP A 6 2.07 -12.08 -19.67
N ILE A 7 0.80 -11.77 -19.38
CA ILE A 7 -0.37 -12.45 -19.95
C ILE A 7 -0.72 -11.88 -21.32
N VAL A 8 -0.40 -10.61 -21.58
CA VAL A 8 -0.65 -9.97 -22.87
C VAL A 8 0.34 -10.51 -23.89
N HIS A 9 -0.18 -11.02 -25.01
CA HIS A 9 0.67 -11.49 -26.10
C HIS A 9 1.64 -10.37 -26.55
N PRO A 10 2.95 -10.65 -26.76
CA PRO A 10 3.94 -9.60 -27.02
C PRO A 10 3.60 -8.67 -28.19
N MET A 11 3.02 -9.21 -29.26
CA MET A 11 2.58 -8.42 -30.42
C MET A 11 1.46 -7.41 -30.09
N CYS A 12 0.73 -7.64 -29.00
CA CYS A 12 -0.41 -6.82 -28.60
C CYS A 12 -0.03 -5.78 -27.54
N LYS A 13 1.16 -5.87 -26.93
CA LYS A 13 1.56 -5.01 -25.80
C LYS A 13 1.39 -3.52 -26.09
N ASP A 14 1.76 -3.10 -27.30
CA ASP A 14 1.65 -1.72 -27.77
C ASP A 14 0.56 -1.51 -28.82
N ALA A 15 -0.18 -2.56 -29.19
CA ALA A 15 -1.25 -2.48 -30.15
C ALA A 15 -2.40 -1.64 -29.59
N LYS A 16 -2.98 -0.79 -30.44
CA LYS A 16 -4.10 0.06 -30.05
C LYS A 16 -5.42 -0.56 -30.47
N ASN A 17 -6.43 -0.50 -29.60
CA ASN A 17 -7.80 -0.85 -29.95
C ASN A 17 -8.43 0.25 -30.85
N GLY A 18 -9.71 0.09 -31.21
CA GLY A 18 -10.45 1.07 -32.02
C GLY A 18 -10.54 2.47 -31.39
N ASP A 19 -10.39 2.57 -30.07
CA ASP A 19 -10.37 3.83 -29.32
C ASP A 19 -8.96 4.43 -29.17
N GLY A 20 -7.95 3.80 -29.79
CA GLY A 20 -6.58 4.26 -29.72
C GLY A 20 -5.83 3.93 -28.42
N LYS A 21 -6.40 3.06 -27.56
CA LYS A 21 -5.86 2.69 -26.25
C LYS A 21 -5.05 1.39 -26.32
N LYS A 22 -3.93 1.32 -25.58
CA LYS A 22 -3.16 0.07 -25.40
C LYS A 22 -3.84 -0.84 -24.36
N PRO A 23 -3.54 -2.14 -24.32
CA PRO A 23 -4.06 -3.03 -23.29
C PRO A 23 -3.82 -2.54 -21.85
N PHE A 24 -2.66 -1.91 -21.60
CA PHE A 24 -2.35 -1.35 -20.30
C PHE A 24 -3.28 -0.18 -19.92
N ASP A 25 -3.57 0.72 -20.87
CA ASP A 25 -4.47 1.86 -20.64
C ASP A 25 -5.87 1.37 -20.27
N VAL A 26 -6.38 0.39 -21.03
CA VAL A 26 -7.69 -0.24 -20.78
C VAL A 26 -7.72 -0.93 -19.42
N PHE A 27 -6.63 -1.62 -19.04
CA PHE A 27 -6.53 -2.27 -17.73
C PHE A 27 -6.62 -1.27 -16.59
N ILE A 28 -5.86 -0.16 -16.65
CA ILE A 28 -5.87 0.88 -15.62
C ILE A 28 -7.25 1.52 -15.51
N GLU A 29 -7.85 1.91 -16.64
CA GLU A 29 -9.18 2.53 -16.67
C GLU A 29 -10.26 1.60 -16.11
N SER A 30 -10.23 0.31 -16.50
CA SER A 30 -11.22 -0.67 -16.04
C SER A 30 -11.12 -0.98 -14.54
N HIS A 31 -9.96 -0.73 -13.92
CA HIS A 31 -9.70 -1.06 -12.51
C HIS A 31 -9.40 0.18 -11.66
N GLU A 32 -9.77 1.37 -12.12
CA GLU A 32 -9.49 2.64 -11.45
C GLU A 32 -10.00 2.66 -9.99
N GLU A 33 -11.22 2.18 -9.77
CA GLU A 33 -11.82 2.14 -8.43
C GLU A 33 -11.09 1.16 -7.49
N LEU A 34 -10.53 0.07 -8.02
CA LEU A 34 -9.70 -0.84 -7.22
C LEU A 34 -8.37 -0.19 -6.83
N VAL A 35 -7.77 0.60 -7.72
CA VAL A 35 -6.56 1.37 -7.40
C VAL A 35 -6.84 2.35 -6.27
N LYS A 36 -7.94 3.12 -6.36
CA LYS A 36 -8.37 4.05 -5.30
C LYS A 36 -8.65 3.33 -3.98
N ALA A 37 -9.35 2.19 -4.03
CA ALA A 37 -9.64 1.39 -2.86
C ALA A 37 -8.37 0.84 -2.20
N GLY A 38 -7.42 0.34 -2.99
CA GLY A 38 -6.12 -0.15 -2.52
C GLY A 38 -5.27 0.95 -1.88
N GLU A 39 -5.25 2.14 -2.50
CA GLU A 39 -4.57 3.32 -1.93
C GLU A 39 -5.16 3.69 -0.57
N LYS A 40 -6.49 3.79 -0.47
CA LYS A 40 -7.18 4.09 0.78
C LYS A 40 -6.90 3.02 1.85
N TRP A 41 -7.07 1.74 1.51
CA TRP A 41 -6.84 0.64 2.45
C TRP A 41 -5.41 0.66 3.01
N THR A 42 -4.42 0.94 2.16
CA THR A 42 -3.02 1.03 2.59
C THR A 42 -2.79 2.19 3.55
N LYS A 43 -3.36 3.37 3.27
CA LYS A 43 -3.27 4.55 4.15
C LYS A 43 -3.95 4.31 5.50
N ASP A 44 -5.15 3.75 5.49
CA ASP A 44 -5.92 3.47 6.71
C ASP A 44 -5.19 2.44 7.59
N THR A 45 -4.62 1.40 6.96
CA THR A 45 -3.84 0.37 7.65
C THR A 45 -2.56 0.95 8.26
N ALA A 46 -1.79 1.72 7.49
CA ALA A 46 -0.56 2.36 7.96
C ALA A 46 -0.84 3.34 9.11
N SER A 47 -1.89 4.15 9.00
CA SER A 47 -2.29 5.11 10.05
C SER A 47 -2.67 4.39 11.34
N THR A 48 -3.41 3.29 11.23
CA THR A 48 -3.80 2.47 12.38
C THR A 48 -2.57 1.87 13.06
N TYR A 49 -1.63 1.33 12.28
CA TYR A 49 -0.41 0.72 12.81
C TYR A 49 0.50 1.74 13.50
N ILE A 50 0.67 2.93 12.91
CA ILE A 50 1.45 4.03 13.52
C ILE A 50 0.87 4.43 14.88
N ALA A 51 -0.46 4.47 15.03
CA ALA A 51 -1.10 4.80 16.30
C ALA A 51 -0.82 3.72 17.36
N VAL A 52 -0.90 2.44 17.00
CA VAL A 52 -0.59 1.31 17.89
C VAL A 52 0.89 1.32 18.29
N ASP A 53 1.80 1.47 17.34
CA ASP A 53 3.24 1.54 17.60
C ASP A 53 3.61 2.69 18.53
N SER A 54 3.02 3.88 18.30
CA SER A 54 3.22 5.06 19.14
C SER A 54 2.78 4.80 20.59
N LEU A 55 1.66 4.11 20.78
CA LEU A 55 1.17 3.74 22.11
C LEU A 55 2.14 2.77 22.81
N VAL A 56 2.59 1.73 22.11
CA VAL A 56 3.53 0.74 22.66
C VAL A 56 4.85 1.40 23.07
N LEU A 57 5.42 2.24 22.19
CA LEU A 57 6.63 3.00 22.49
C LEU A 57 6.46 3.86 23.74
N THR A 58 5.34 4.58 23.84
CA THR A 58 5.04 5.44 24.99
C THR A 58 5.02 4.64 26.30
N ILE A 59 4.37 3.46 26.31
CA ILE A 59 4.32 2.57 27.47
C ILE A 59 5.72 2.08 27.85
N MET A 60 6.52 1.67 26.87
CA MET A 60 7.90 1.22 27.14
C MET A 60 8.77 2.34 27.69
N PHE A 61 8.69 3.55 27.12
CA PHE A 61 9.42 4.71 27.64
C PHE A 61 9.01 5.02 29.08
N ALA A 62 7.72 5.06 29.39
CA ALA A 62 7.24 5.28 30.75
C ALA A 62 7.77 4.21 31.71
N ALA A 63 7.69 2.93 31.34
CA ALA A 63 8.18 1.83 32.16
C ALA A 63 9.69 1.89 32.42
N ALA A 64 10.50 2.24 31.42
CA ALA A 64 11.95 2.35 31.56
C ALA A 64 12.38 3.40 32.58
N PHE A 65 11.63 4.51 32.70
CA PHE A 65 11.91 5.59 33.64
C PHE A 65 11.12 5.50 34.95
N ALA A 66 10.09 4.67 35.03
CA ALA A 66 9.28 4.48 36.24
C ALA A 66 9.89 3.51 37.26
N ILE A 67 10.93 2.74 36.91
CA ILE A 67 11.66 1.92 37.88
C ILE A 67 12.59 2.86 38.67
N PRO A 68 12.29 3.16 39.95
CA PRO A 68 13.20 3.95 40.77
C PRO A 68 14.47 3.11 40.93
N GLY A 69 15.62 3.67 40.56
CA GLY A 69 16.91 3.01 40.76
C GLY A 69 17.01 2.52 42.19
N GLY A 70 17.28 1.22 42.36
CA GLY A 70 17.58 0.61 43.64
C GLY A 70 18.76 1.33 44.26
N ASN A 71 18.48 2.19 45.23
CA ASN A 71 19.47 2.78 46.10
C ASN A 71 19.76 1.77 47.21
N ASN A 72 21.04 1.52 47.50
CA ASN A 72 21.43 0.86 48.74
C ASN A 72 20.81 1.55 49.95
#